data_AF-A0A0R1WC03-F1
#
_entry.id   AF-A0A0R1WC03-F1
#
_cell.length_a   1.000
_cell.length_b   1.000
_cell.length_c   1.000
_cell.angle_alpha   90.00
_cell.angle_beta   90.00
_cell.angle_gamma   90.00
#
_symmetry.space_group_name_H-M   'P 1'
#
loop_
_entity.id
_entity.type
_entity.pdbx_description
1 polymer ?
#
loop_
_entity_poly.entity_id
_entity_poly.type
_entity_poly.pdbx_seq_one_letter_code
_entity_poly.pdbx_strand_id
1 'polypeptide(L)'
;MFTYGFLNLIEIIQIEKGYKMGSNLFDSEIKNLEALTKSGAFGSESQNLLKKRGEISTQEFIYLSFCSIYDDPNFDYETLPYIIDFMDLFREGQSTNPQAMVDIITASMVGDKNNLQLETMSSYTRFLTEHQILKNNLSEMSKERSVDPLKRIELANAILHDYSNGFEYCMKLFTFIIAIARVVNGKEYDLQIIDKQPSSNKLNLFRQIDGGKHNLLVDGWDDRIRNADSHASIVYNPQTCLFEGKNNHYQKTDTGKIRRVEEFTITPVELLTKVIPRVGRFIHGYLGASYLLYLVNADREYYDKAVVILKELSK
;
A
#
# COMPACT_ATOMS: atom_id res chain seq x y z
N MET A 1 -10.85 7.11 0.26
CA MET A 1 -11.62 6.50 -0.85
C MET A 1 -10.68 5.47 -1.47
N PHE A 2 -10.94 4.15 -1.49
CA PHE A 2 -9.87 3.18 -1.80
C PHE A 2 -10.18 1.98 -2.72
N THR A 3 -11.41 1.57 -2.98
CA THR A 3 -11.60 0.11 -3.08
C THR A 3 -11.64 -0.56 -4.46
N TYR A 4 -11.44 0.14 -5.59
CA TYR A 4 -11.86 -0.45 -6.88
C TYR A 4 -10.87 -0.59 -8.02
N GLY A 5 -9.93 0.33 -8.23
CA GLY A 5 -9.08 0.22 -9.43
C GLY A 5 -8.17 -1.01 -9.45
N PHE A 6 -7.80 -1.54 -8.27
CA PHE A 6 -6.97 -2.74 -8.16
C PHE A 6 -7.68 -4.00 -8.70
N LEU A 7 -9.01 -4.11 -8.56
CA LEU A 7 -9.80 -5.26 -9.01
C LEU A 7 -9.86 -5.40 -10.53
N ASN A 8 -10.03 -4.28 -11.25
CA ASN A 8 -10.14 -4.33 -12.72
C ASN A 8 -8.79 -4.42 -13.41
N LEU A 9 -7.69 -3.92 -12.82
CA LEU A 9 -6.35 -4.15 -13.37
C LEU A 9 -6.09 -5.67 -13.56
N ILE A 10 -6.69 -6.48 -12.68
CA ILE A 10 -6.52 -7.93 -12.62
C ILE A 10 -7.36 -8.66 -13.67
N GLU A 11 -8.65 -8.34 -13.80
CA GLU A 11 -9.49 -8.94 -14.85
C GLU A 11 -8.93 -8.67 -16.25
N ILE A 12 -8.29 -7.52 -16.45
CA ILE A 12 -7.67 -7.18 -17.74
C ILE A 12 -6.41 -8.01 -18.00
N ILE A 13 -5.51 -8.08 -17.02
CA ILE A 13 -4.29 -8.88 -17.11
C ILE A 13 -4.65 -10.36 -17.39
N GLN A 14 -5.74 -10.86 -16.81
CA GLN A 14 -6.24 -12.21 -17.05
C GLN A 14 -6.81 -12.41 -18.46
N ILE A 15 -7.67 -11.49 -18.92
CA ILE A 15 -8.34 -11.56 -20.23
C ILE A 15 -7.32 -11.45 -21.36
N GLU A 16 -6.36 -10.52 -21.27
CA GLU A 16 -5.39 -10.27 -22.34
C GLU A 16 -4.32 -11.37 -22.45
N LYS A 17 -3.99 -12.05 -21.35
CA LYS A 17 -2.87 -13.02 -21.31
C LYS A 17 -3.31 -14.48 -21.20
N GLY A 18 -4.62 -14.76 -21.21
CA GLY A 18 -5.15 -16.13 -21.14
C GLY A 18 -4.78 -16.87 -19.84
N TYR A 19 -4.49 -16.13 -18.77
CA TYR A 19 -4.23 -16.71 -17.46
C TYR A 19 -5.53 -17.27 -16.89
N LYS A 20 -5.74 -18.58 -17.03
CA LYS A 20 -6.79 -19.29 -16.28
C LYS A 20 -6.37 -19.36 -14.81
N MET A 21 -7.08 -18.65 -13.94
CA MET A 21 -6.92 -18.79 -12.51
C MET A 21 -7.41 -20.14 -12.02
N GLY A 22 -6.69 -20.68 -11.04
CA GLY A 22 -7.06 -21.85 -10.26
C GLY A 22 -6.86 -21.64 -8.76
N SER A 23 -6.99 -20.41 -8.24
CA SER A 23 -6.84 -20.15 -6.81
C SER A 23 -8.15 -19.68 -6.17
N ASN A 24 -8.75 -20.55 -5.34
CA ASN A 24 -9.93 -20.23 -4.53
C ASN A 24 -9.71 -19.04 -3.59
N LEU A 25 -8.45 -18.72 -3.27
CA LEU A 25 -8.08 -17.64 -2.34
C LEU A 25 -8.34 -16.26 -2.94
N PHE A 26 -7.84 -16.00 -4.14
CA PHE A 26 -8.01 -14.70 -4.79
C PHE A 26 -9.50 -14.41 -5.06
N ASP A 27 -10.22 -15.39 -5.61
CA ASP A 27 -11.67 -15.27 -5.85
C ASP A 27 -12.45 -15.02 -4.56
N SER A 28 -12.00 -15.58 -3.44
CA SER A 28 -12.59 -15.32 -2.11
C SER A 28 -12.35 -13.87 -1.68
N GLU A 29 -11.13 -13.36 -1.82
CA GLU A 29 -10.81 -11.98 -1.44
C GLU A 29 -11.55 -10.94 -2.30
N ILE A 30 -11.72 -11.19 -3.60
CA ILE A 30 -12.58 -10.36 -4.46
C ILE A 30 -14.01 -10.34 -3.93
N LYS A 31 -14.59 -11.51 -3.65
CA LYS A 31 -15.98 -11.60 -3.16
C LYS A 31 -16.14 -10.88 -1.83
N ASN A 32 -15.16 -10.96 -0.95
CA ASN A 32 -15.14 -10.24 0.32
C ASN A 32 -15.14 -8.72 0.07
N LEU A 33 -14.25 -8.21 -0.78
CA LEU A 33 -14.15 -6.78 -1.08
C LEU A 33 -15.42 -6.24 -1.76
N GLU A 34 -16.01 -7.02 -2.66
CA GLU A 34 -17.32 -6.69 -3.25
C GLU A 34 -18.44 -6.66 -2.22
N ALA A 35 -18.50 -7.63 -1.30
CA ALA A 35 -19.52 -7.69 -0.27
C ALA A 35 -19.42 -6.49 0.69
N LEU A 36 -18.20 -6.14 1.11
CA LEU A 36 -17.93 -4.96 1.94
C LEU A 36 -18.32 -3.66 1.23
N THR A 37 -18.07 -3.55 -0.06
CA THR A 37 -18.53 -2.37 -0.79
C THR A 37 -20.04 -2.35 -0.92
N LYS A 38 -20.67 -3.47 -1.29
CA LYS A 38 -22.13 -3.56 -1.43
C LYS A 38 -22.83 -3.20 -0.13
N SER A 39 -22.27 -3.55 1.03
CA SER A 39 -22.78 -3.14 2.34
C SER A 39 -22.59 -1.66 2.67
N GLY A 40 -21.78 -0.94 1.88
CA GLY A 40 -21.51 0.49 2.03
C GLY A 40 -20.32 0.80 2.93
N ALA A 41 -19.49 -0.20 3.25
CA ALA A 41 -18.34 -0.03 4.14
C ALA A 41 -17.43 1.13 3.69
N PHE A 42 -17.24 1.30 2.38
CA PHE A 42 -16.33 2.31 1.81
C PHE A 42 -17.06 3.55 1.26
N GLY A 43 -18.33 3.74 1.59
CA GLY A 43 -19.14 4.88 1.15
C GLY A 43 -19.86 4.68 -0.19
N SER A 44 -20.72 5.64 -0.52
CA SER A 44 -21.60 5.59 -1.69
C SER A 44 -20.87 5.71 -3.03
N GLU A 45 -19.73 6.40 -3.06
CA GLU A 45 -18.91 6.54 -4.26
C GLU A 45 -18.34 5.19 -4.71
N SER A 46 -17.76 4.42 -3.79
CA SER A 46 -17.30 3.06 -4.07
C SER A 46 -18.45 2.15 -4.53
N GLN A 47 -19.64 2.27 -3.93
CA GLN A 47 -20.84 1.54 -4.38
C GLN A 47 -21.25 1.92 -5.80
N ASN A 48 -21.20 3.22 -6.13
CA ASN A 48 -21.56 3.71 -7.45
C ASN A 48 -20.56 3.26 -8.51
N LEU A 49 -19.25 3.31 -8.21
CA LEU A 49 -18.21 2.75 -9.08
C LEU A 49 -18.45 1.26 -9.33
N LEU A 50 -18.73 0.47 -8.28
CA LEU A 50 -19.03 -0.96 -8.42
C LEU A 50 -20.25 -1.22 -9.32
N LYS A 51 -21.32 -0.45 -9.20
CA LYS A 51 -22.51 -0.60 -10.04
C LYS A 51 -22.20 -0.35 -11.52
N LYS A 52 -21.41 0.69 -11.81
CA LYS A 52 -21.02 1.06 -13.17
C LYS A 52 -20.10 0.02 -13.84
N ARG A 53 -19.47 -0.88 -13.09
CA ARG A 53 -18.48 -1.84 -13.60
C ARG A 53 -18.97 -2.65 -14.82
N GLY A 54 -20.25 -3.03 -14.85
CA GLY A 54 -20.84 -3.77 -15.98
C GLY A 54 -21.36 -2.88 -17.11
N GLU A 55 -21.29 -1.56 -16.94
CA GLU A 55 -21.92 -0.55 -17.82
C GLU A 55 -20.88 0.29 -18.58
N ILE A 56 -19.67 0.44 -18.04
CA ILE A 56 -18.60 1.25 -18.63
C ILE A 56 -17.44 0.37 -19.14
N SER A 57 -16.60 0.94 -20.01
CA SER A 57 -15.40 0.23 -20.45
C SER A 57 -14.42 0.07 -19.30
N THR A 58 -13.57 -0.94 -19.41
CA THR A 58 -12.55 -1.18 -18.41
C THR A 58 -11.56 -0.02 -18.31
N GLN A 59 -11.19 0.59 -19.43
CA GLN A 59 -10.29 1.74 -19.48
C GLN A 59 -10.91 2.95 -18.77
N GLU A 60 -12.21 3.19 -18.99
CA GLU A 60 -12.95 4.24 -18.28
C GLU A 60 -13.00 3.96 -16.78
N PHE A 61 -13.22 2.70 -16.38
CA PHE A 61 -13.22 2.34 -14.96
C PHE A 61 -11.85 2.56 -14.30
N ILE A 62 -10.75 2.17 -14.96
CA ILE A 62 -9.39 2.40 -14.45
C ILE A 62 -9.11 3.90 -14.34
N TYR A 63 -9.53 4.68 -15.34
CA TYR A 63 -9.43 6.14 -15.29
C TYR A 63 -10.24 6.74 -14.12
N LEU A 64 -11.49 6.34 -13.92
CA LEU A 64 -12.30 6.81 -12.79
C LEU A 64 -11.71 6.37 -11.44
N SER A 65 -11.13 5.17 -11.37
CA SER A 65 -10.44 4.69 -10.18
C SER A 65 -9.17 5.50 -9.89
N PHE A 66 -8.44 5.89 -10.92
CA PHE A 66 -7.33 6.83 -10.80
C PHE A 66 -7.81 8.19 -10.29
N CYS A 67 -8.87 8.76 -10.87
CA CYS A 67 -9.45 10.03 -10.41
C CYS A 67 -9.88 9.97 -8.94
N SER A 68 -10.43 8.84 -8.49
CA SER A 68 -10.89 8.64 -7.11
C SER A 68 -9.79 8.75 -6.05
N ILE A 69 -8.51 8.62 -6.43
CA ILE A 69 -7.38 8.87 -5.52
C ILE A 69 -7.32 10.37 -5.16
N TYR A 70 -7.69 11.26 -6.09
CA TYR A 70 -7.53 12.71 -5.97
C TYR A 70 -8.84 13.44 -5.64
N ASP A 71 -9.99 12.82 -5.90
CA ASP A 71 -11.31 13.39 -5.61
C ASP A 71 -11.63 13.40 -4.09
N ASP A 72 -10.71 12.94 -3.22
CA ASP A 72 -10.83 13.08 -1.77
C ASP A 72 -10.56 14.55 -1.36
N PRO A 73 -11.50 15.24 -0.69
CA PRO A 73 -11.29 16.61 -0.20
C PRO A 73 -10.10 16.77 0.75
N ASN A 74 -9.62 15.66 1.32
CA ASN A 74 -8.43 15.61 2.18
C ASN A 74 -7.24 14.96 1.47
N PHE A 75 -7.20 15.00 0.14
CA PHE A 75 -6.10 14.45 -0.63
C PHE A 75 -4.75 15.02 -0.14
N ASP A 76 -3.84 14.10 0.14
CA ASP A 76 -2.50 14.44 0.56
C ASP A 76 -1.62 14.67 -0.67
N TYR A 77 -1.35 15.94 -0.98
CA TYR A 77 -0.50 16.34 -2.12
C TYR A 77 0.90 15.73 -2.08
N GLU A 78 1.40 15.32 -0.91
CA GLU A 78 2.67 14.58 -0.81
C GLU A 78 2.59 13.16 -1.39
N THR A 79 1.42 12.72 -1.88
CA THR A 79 1.26 11.48 -2.64
C THR A 79 1.81 11.59 -4.06
N LEU A 80 1.78 12.78 -4.69
CA LEU A 80 2.20 12.94 -6.10
C LEU A 80 3.65 12.51 -6.35
N PRO A 81 4.65 12.86 -5.51
CA PRO A 81 6.02 12.40 -5.69
C PRO A 81 6.15 10.87 -5.65
N TYR A 82 5.35 10.18 -4.83
CA TYR A 82 5.36 8.70 -4.81
C TYR A 82 4.88 8.12 -6.14
N ILE A 83 3.84 8.69 -6.73
CA ILE A 83 3.33 8.25 -8.04
C ILE A 83 4.39 8.42 -9.12
N ILE A 84 5.11 9.55 -9.10
CA ILE A 84 6.19 9.82 -10.04
C ILE A 84 7.34 8.82 -9.87
N ASP A 85 7.82 8.61 -8.64
CA ASP A 85 8.88 7.64 -8.35
C ASP A 85 8.51 6.22 -8.79
N PHE A 86 7.28 5.78 -8.51
CA PHE A 86 6.81 4.47 -8.99
C PHE A 86 6.69 4.41 -10.52
N MET A 87 6.19 5.47 -11.15
CA MET A 87 6.07 5.55 -12.61
C MET A 87 7.43 5.48 -13.29
N ASP A 88 8.44 6.16 -12.76
CA ASP A 88 9.80 6.16 -13.29
C ASP A 88 10.42 4.77 -13.17
N LEU A 89 10.32 4.14 -11.98
CA LEU A 89 10.76 2.76 -11.77
C LEU A 89 10.05 1.77 -12.74
N PHE A 90 8.74 1.90 -12.90
CA PHE A 90 7.96 1.02 -13.79
C PHE A 90 8.35 1.21 -15.25
N ARG A 91 8.54 2.46 -15.71
CA ARG A 91 8.96 2.76 -17.08
C ARG A 91 10.34 2.23 -17.39
N GLU A 92 11.28 2.32 -16.45
CA GLU A 92 12.63 1.75 -16.61
C GLU A 92 12.59 0.24 -16.70
N GLY A 93 11.79 -0.40 -15.84
CA GLY A 93 11.58 -1.83 -15.87
C GLY A 93 10.96 -2.25 -17.21
N GLN A 94 9.95 -1.51 -17.67
CA GLN A 94 9.25 -1.79 -18.93
C GLN A 94 10.18 -1.64 -20.13
N SER A 95 11.06 -0.65 -20.11
CA SER A 95 12.05 -0.41 -21.17
C SER A 95 13.13 -1.49 -21.21
N THR A 96 13.44 -2.10 -20.06
CA THR A 96 14.48 -3.13 -19.93
C THR A 96 13.95 -4.53 -20.26
N ASN A 97 12.83 -4.92 -19.67
CA ASN A 97 12.18 -6.20 -19.93
C ASN A 97 10.64 -6.07 -19.76
N PRO A 98 9.90 -5.76 -20.84
CA PRO A 98 8.45 -5.60 -20.81
C PRO A 98 7.70 -6.82 -20.28
N GLN A 99 8.17 -8.02 -20.61
CA GLN A 99 7.47 -9.25 -20.24
C GLN A 99 7.65 -9.55 -18.74
N ALA A 100 8.86 -9.41 -18.22
CA ALA A 100 9.12 -9.55 -16.78
C ALA A 100 8.31 -8.55 -15.96
N MET A 101 8.17 -7.30 -16.42
CA MET A 101 7.33 -6.30 -15.76
C MET A 101 5.87 -6.73 -15.65
N VAL A 102 5.30 -7.20 -16.76
CA VAL A 102 3.93 -7.71 -16.75
C VAL A 102 3.80 -8.86 -15.77
N ASP A 103 4.74 -9.81 -15.77
CA ASP A 103 4.71 -10.97 -14.88
C ASP A 103 4.83 -10.55 -13.41
N ILE A 104 5.70 -9.60 -13.07
CA ILE A 104 5.87 -9.10 -11.70
C ILE A 104 4.62 -8.34 -11.22
N ILE A 105 4.09 -7.42 -12.03
CA ILE A 105 2.89 -6.65 -11.65
C ILE A 105 1.69 -7.58 -11.51
N THR A 106 1.53 -8.53 -12.42
CA THR A 106 0.49 -9.57 -12.31
C THR A 106 0.65 -10.35 -11.01
N ALA A 107 1.85 -10.84 -10.72
CA ALA A 107 2.13 -11.60 -9.51
C ALA A 107 1.89 -10.81 -8.23
N SER A 108 2.09 -9.49 -8.25
CA SER A 108 1.78 -8.61 -7.12
C SER A 108 0.31 -8.67 -6.71
N MET A 109 -0.56 -9.00 -7.66
CA MET A 109 -2.01 -8.98 -7.43
C MET A 109 -2.56 -10.36 -7.12
N VAL A 110 -2.07 -11.38 -7.81
CA VAL A 110 -2.69 -12.72 -7.83
C VAL A 110 -1.75 -13.83 -7.37
N GLY A 111 -0.51 -13.49 -7.02
CA GLY A 111 0.57 -14.44 -6.81
C GLY A 111 1.11 -14.98 -8.14
N ASP A 112 2.12 -15.85 -8.07
CA ASP A 112 2.64 -16.52 -9.25
C ASP A 112 2.18 -18.00 -9.31
N LYS A 113 2.46 -18.67 -10.43
CA LYS A 113 2.07 -20.08 -10.65
C LYS A 113 2.66 -21.04 -9.62
N ASN A 114 3.78 -20.67 -9.00
CA ASN A 114 4.52 -21.51 -8.06
C ASN A 114 4.17 -21.20 -6.60
N ASN A 115 3.68 -19.99 -6.31
CA ASN A 115 3.29 -19.54 -4.98
C ASN A 115 2.17 -18.49 -5.05
N LEU A 116 0.95 -18.98 -4.89
CA LEU A 116 -0.25 -18.16 -4.82
C LEU A 116 -0.32 -17.28 -3.57
N GLN A 117 0.42 -17.61 -2.50
CA GLN A 117 0.45 -16.81 -1.26
C GLN A 117 1.23 -15.50 -1.39
N LEU A 118 1.91 -15.29 -2.52
CA LEU A 118 2.53 -14.01 -2.87
C LEU A 118 1.49 -12.94 -3.21
N GLU A 119 0.23 -13.31 -3.43
CA GLU A 119 -0.84 -12.34 -3.66
C GLU A 119 -0.92 -11.31 -2.53
N THR A 120 -1.23 -10.06 -2.90
CA THR A 120 -1.30 -8.95 -1.95
C THR A 120 -2.73 -8.46 -1.71
N MET A 121 -3.72 -9.04 -2.39
CA MET A 121 -5.14 -8.72 -2.24
C MET A 121 -5.64 -9.00 -0.82
N SER A 122 -5.27 -10.12 -0.19
CA SER A 122 -5.69 -10.40 1.20
C SER A 122 -5.22 -9.34 2.19
N SER A 123 -3.94 -8.96 2.10
CA SER A 123 -3.36 -7.89 2.93
C SER A 123 -3.97 -6.54 2.61
N TYR A 124 -4.32 -6.29 1.34
CA TYR A 124 -5.00 -5.08 0.92
C TYR A 124 -6.40 -4.99 1.52
N THR A 125 -7.23 -6.02 1.37
CA THR A 125 -8.58 -6.09 1.94
C THR A 125 -8.58 -5.92 3.45
N ARG A 126 -7.62 -6.54 4.15
CA ARG A 126 -7.48 -6.39 5.60
C ARG A 126 -7.10 -4.96 5.99
N PHE A 127 -6.11 -4.36 5.32
CA PHE A 127 -5.76 -2.95 5.52
C PHE A 127 -6.97 -2.04 5.33
N LEU A 128 -7.72 -2.21 4.23
CA LEU A 128 -8.91 -1.39 3.96
C LEU A 128 -9.99 -1.51 5.04
N THR A 129 -10.16 -2.72 5.57
CA THR A 129 -11.13 -2.98 6.65
C THR A 129 -10.71 -2.24 7.92
N GLU A 130 -9.46 -2.36 8.35
CA GLU A 130 -8.93 -1.68 9.54
C GLU A 130 -8.92 -0.16 9.37
N HIS A 131 -8.57 0.33 8.17
CA HIS A 131 -8.62 1.74 7.85
C HIS A 131 -10.04 2.31 7.98
N GLN A 132 -11.03 1.55 7.50
CA GLN A 132 -12.43 1.97 7.63
C GLN A 132 -12.90 1.95 9.09
N ILE A 133 -12.49 0.97 9.88
CA ILE A 133 -12.76 0.92 11.33
C ILE A 133 -12.18 2.18 11.99
N LEU A 134 -10.92 2.54 11.71
CA LEU A 134 -10.30 3.74 12.23
C LEU A 134 -11.08 5.01 11.83
N LYS A 135 -11.46 5.16 10.56
CA LYS A 135 -12.24 6.32 10.09
C LYS A 135 -13.59 6.42 10.79
N ASN A 136 -14.28 5.31 10.99
CA ASN A 136 -15.55 5.27 11.71
C ASN A 136 -15.37 5.70 13.16
N ASN A 137 -14.38 5.14 13.87
CA ASN A 137 -14.07 5.49 15.26
C ASN A 137 -13.73 6.97 15.41
N LEU A 138 -12.91 7.53 14.51
CA LEU A 138 -12.58 8.96 14.50
C LEU A 138 -13.82 9.84 14.27
N SER A 139 -14.69 9.46 13.32
CA SER A 139 -15.93 10.18 13.00
C SER A 139 -16.90 10.18 14.18
N GLU A 140 -17.07 9.03 14.84
CA GLU A 140 -17.92 8.90 16.03
C GLU A 140 -17.39 9.75 17.19
N MET A 141 -16.10 9.64 17.49
CA MET A 141 -15.48 10.42 18.57
C MET A 141 -15.51 11.93 18.33
N SER A 142 -15.43 12.38 17.07
CA SER A 142 -15.53 13.81 16.74
C SER A 142 -16.87 14.44 17.10
N LYS A 143 -17.92 13.62 17.27
CA LYS A 143 -19.29 14.05 17.59
C LYS A 143 -19.58 14.01 19.10
N GLU A 144 -18.69 13.42 19.90
CA GLU A 144 -18.89 13.26 21.35
C GLU A 144 -18.28 14.42 22.14
N ARG A 145 -19.04 14.99 23.09
CA ARG A 145 -18.55 16.08 23.97
C ARG A 145 -17.54 15.60 25.02
N SER A 146 -17.59 14.33 25.39
CA SER A 146 -16.68 13.71 26.36
C SER A 146 -16.44 12.26 25.97
N VAL A 147 -15.18 11.93 25.70
CA VAL A 147 -14.80 10.58 25.27
C VAL A 147 -14.43 9.73 26.49
N ASP A 148 -15.18 8.65 26.67
CA ASP A 148 -14.92 7.56 27.63
C ASP A 148 -13.48 7.03 27.49
N PRO A 149 -12.71 6.87 28.57
CA PRO A 149 -11.40 6.21 28.55
C PRO A 149 -11.34 4.89 27.76
N LEU A 150 -12.38 4.05 27.81
CA LEU A 150 -12.42 2.79 27.04
C LEU A 150 -12.41 3.05 25.53
N LYS A 151 -13.21 4.00 25.05
CA LYS A 151 -13.23 4.41 23.64
C LYS A 151 -11.89 4.98 23.17
N ARG A 152 -11.13 5.63 24.06
CA ARG A 152 -9.76 6.10 23.74
C ARG A 152 -8.82 4.94 23.51
N ILE A 153 -8.93 3.88 24.31
CA ILE A 153 -8.13 2.65 24.12
C ILE A 153 -8.53 1.95 22.82
N GLU A 154 -9.83 1.84 22.54
CA GLU A 154 -10.34 1.27 21.29
C GLU A 154 -9.84 2.04 20.06
N LEU A 155 -9.91 3.39 20.09
CA LEU A 155 -9.32 4.21 19.04
C LEU A 155 -7.82 3.97 18.91
N ALA A 156 -7.09 3.96 20.02
CA ALA A 156 -5.66 3.78 20.00
C ALA A 156 -5.25 2.42 19.40
N ASN A 157 -5.99 1.36 19.70
CA ASN A 157 -5.81 0.05 19.09
C ASN A 157 -6.14 0.07 17.59
N ALA A 158 -7.21 0.75 17.18
CA ALA A 158 -7.55 0.91 15.77
C ALA A 158 -6.45 1.67 15.00
N ILE A 159 -5.82 2.68 15.61
CA ILE A 159 -4.67 3.39 15.02
C ILE A 159 -3.48 2.44 14.81
N LEU A 160 -3.16 1.62 15.82
CA LEU A 160 -2.07 0.63 15.69
C LEU A 160 -2.40 -0.40 14.61
N HIS A 161 -3.61 -0.97 14.61
CA HIS A 161 -4.01 -1.95 13.62
C HIS A 161 -3.99 -1.40 12.19
N ASP A 162 -4.49 -0.19 11.96
CA ASP A 162 -4.42 0.48 10.66
C ASP A 162 -2.97 0.58 10.17
N TYR A 163 -2.06 1.07 11.04
CA TYR A 163 -0.65 1.15 10.73
C TYR A 163 -0.04 -0.23 10.43
N SER A 164 -0.21 -1.22 11.32
CA SER A 164 0.42 -2.55 11.18
C SER A 164 -0.02 -3.23 9.89
N ASN A 165 -1.32 -3.18 9.57
CA ASN A 165 -1.86 -3.81 8.38
C ASN A 165 -1.45 -3.10 7.10
N GLY A 166 -1.44 -1.76 7.10
CA GLY A 166 -0.96 -1.00 5.95
C GLY A 166 0.55 -1.16 5.74
N PHE A 167 1.34 -1.19 6.80
CA PHE A 167 2.78 -1.46 6.75
C PHE A 167 3.06 -2.87 6.20
N GLU A 168 2.35 -3.89 6.67
CA GLU A 168 2.48 -5.25 6.13
C GLU A 168 2.19 -5.30 4.63
N TYR A 169 1.11 -4.66 4.19
CA TYR A 169 0.79 -4.57 2.77
C TYR A 169 1.90 -3.88 1.96
N CYS A 170 2.43 -2.75 2.44
CA CYS A 170 3.57 -2.08 1.80
C CYS A 170 4.80 -3.00 1.70
N MET A 171 5.09 -3.79 2.74
CA MET A 171 6.24 -4.71 2.75
C MET A 171 6.05 -5.92 1.83
N LYS A 172 4.81 -6.34 1.56
CA LYS A 172 4.51 -7.29 0.50
C LYS A 172 4.70 -6.67 -0.89
N LEU A 173 4.23 -5.44 -1.11
CA LEU A 173 4.50 -4.69 -2.35
C LEU A 173 6.01 -4.54 -2.61
N PHE A 174 6.79 -4.32 -1.56
CA PHE A 174 8.26 -4.24 -1.65
C PHE A 174 8.91 -5.48 -2.27
N THR A 175 8.31 -6.66 -2.13
CA THR A 175 8.78 -7.88 -2.79
C THR A 175 8.84 -7.67 -4.31
N PHE A 176 7.77 -7.12 -4.89
CA PHE A 176 7.64 -6.87 -6.32
C PHE A 176 8.45 -5.67 -6.77
N ILE A 177 8.49 -4.61 -5.96
CA ILE A 177 9.29 -3.41 -6.23
C ILE A 177 10.79 -3.75 -6.29
N ILE A 178 11.29 -4.62 -5.41
CA ILE A 178 12.67 -5.13 -5.46
C ILE A 178 12.90 -5.96 -6.73
N ALA A 179 11.94 -6.80 -7.13
CA ALA A 179 12.04 -7.56 -8.36
C ALA A 179 12.13 -6.63 -9.59
N ILE A 180 11.32 -5.58 -9.64
CA ILE A 180 11.38 -4.54 -10.69
C ILE A 180 12.75 -3.86 -10.70
N ALA A 181 13.25 -3.43 -9.53
CA ALA A 181 14.57 -2.79 -9.44
C ALA A 181 15.69 -3.73 -9.91
N ARG A 182 15.58 -5.04 -9.67
CA ARG A 182 16.52 -6.03 -10.23
C ARG A 182 16.42 -6.12 -11.74
N VAL A 183 15.21 -6.15 -12.31
CA VAL A 183 14.99 -6.12 -13.76
C VAL A 183 15.64 -4.89 -14.39
N VAL A 184 15.41 -3.70 -13.84
CA VAL A 184 16.03 -2.44 -14.30
C VAL A 184 17.55 -2.54 -14.35
N ASN A 185 18.14 -3.24 -13.38
CA ASN A 185 19.59 -3.44 -13.28
C ASN A 185 20.10 -4.68 -14.03
N GLY A 186 19.28 -5.34 -14.86
CA GLY A 186 19.67 -6.55 -15.60
C GLY A 186 19.99 -7.76 -14.71
N LYS A 187 19.43 -7.81 -13.49
CA LYS A 187 19.66 -8.88 -12.50
C LYS A 187 18.46 -9.82 -12.41
N GLU A 188 18.74 -11.09 -12.14
CA GLU A 188 17.71 -12.09 -11.86
C GLU A 188 17.02 -11.85 -10.50
N TYR A 189 15.75 -12.20 -10.42
CA TYR A 189 14.93 -12.08 -9.21
C TYR A 189 14.22 -13.40 -8.90
N ASP A 190 13.99 -13.62 -7.61
CA ASP A 190 13.18 -14.71 -7.09
C ASP A 190 12.22 -14.12 -6.06
N LEU A 191 10.93 -14.11 -6.40
CA LEU A 191 9.89 -13.50 -5.55
C LEU A 191 9.78 -14.20 -4.20
N GLN A 192 9.97 -15.53 -4.14
CA GLN A 192 9.88 -16.28 -2.89
C GLN A 192 11.05 -15.96 -1.95
N ILE A 193 12.26 -15.84 -2.50
CA ILE A 193 13.45 -15.48 -1.73
C ILE A 193 13.31 -14.05 -1.21
N ILE A 194 12.84 -13.12 -2.02
CA ILE A 194 12.63 -11.73 -1.60
C ILE A 194 11.53 -11.65 -0.54
N ASP A 195 10.41 -12.35 -0.74
CA ASP A 195 9.24 -12.27 0.13
C ASP A 195 9.54 -12.70 1.57
N LYS A 196 10.33 -13.77 1.74
CA LYS A 196 10.73 -14.31 3.05
C LYS A 196 11.69 -13.41 3.84
N GLN A 197 12.17 -12.31 3.25
CA GLN A 197 13.07 -11.41 3.96
C GLN A 197 12.32 -10.55 4.97
N PRO A 198 12.92 -10.26 6.15
CA PRO A 198 12.41 -9.25 7.06
C PRO A 198 12.27 -7.89 6.38
N SER A 199 11.30 -7.08 6.84
CA SER A 199 11.02 -5.75 6.28
C SER A 199 12.26 -4.84 6.21
N SER A 200 13.10 -4.84 7.25
CA SER A 200 14.37 -4.09 7.26
C SER A 200 15.34 -4.55 6.16
N ASN A 201 15.39 -5.85 5.87
CA ASN A 201 16.21 -6.38 4.79
C ASN A 201 15.65 -6.02 3.42
N LYS A 202 14.32 -6.06 3.23
CA LYS A 202 13.67 -5.60 1.99
C LYS A 202 14.01 -4.14 1.68
N LEU A 203 13.85 -3.25 2.65
CA LEU A 203 14.17 -1.82 2.50
C LEU A 203 15.66 -1.59 2.17
N ASN A 204 16.57 -2.25 2.88
CA ASN A 204 18.00 -2.14 2.62
C ASN A 204 18.41 -2.72 1.26
N LEU A 205 17.82 -3.86 0.88
CA LEU A 205 18.07 -4.50 -0.40
C LEU A 205 17.63 -3.60 -1.56
N PHE A 206 16.43 -3.00 -1.46
CA PHE A 206 15.98 -2.02 -2.46
C PHE A 206 16.94 -0.85 -2.57
N ARG A 207 17.29 -0.21 -1.44
CA ARG A 207 18.24 0.92 -1.42
C ARG A 207 19.58 0.59 -2.07
N GLN A 208 20.10 -0.62 -1.84
CA GLN A 208 21.35 -1.09 -2.43
C GLN A 208 21.27 -1.34 -3.94
N ILE A 209 20.16 -1.92 -4.42
CA ILE A 209 19.98 -2.23 -5.85
C ILE A 209 19.73 -0.96 -6.65
N ASP A 210 18.89 -0.08 -6.10
CA ASP A 210 18.41 1.11 -6.77
C ASP A 210 19.42 2.28 -6.74
N GLY A 211 20.46 2.17 -5.91
CA GLY A 211 21.49 3.21 -5.78
C GLY A 211 20.96 4.51 -5.18
N GLY A 212 19.78 4.48 -4.56
CA GLY A 212 19.12 5.63 -3.92
C GLY A 212 18.37 6.55 -4.87
N LYS A 213 18.06 6.11 -6.09
CA LYS A 213 17.32 6.90 -7.09
C LYS A 213 15.88 7.19 -6.66
N HIS A 214 15.21 6.19 -6.10
CA HIS A 214 13.84 6.22 -5.61
C HIS A 214 13.82 6.17 -4.08
N ASN A 215 14.70 6.97 -3.45
CA ASN A 215 14.86 7.00 -2.00
C ASN A 215 13.55 7.34 -1.27
N LEU A 216 12.63 8.10 -1.89
CA LEU A 216 11.33 8.42 -1.31
C LEU A 216 10.52 7.17 -0.93
N LEU A 217 10.70 6.06 -1.67
CA LEU A 217 10.00 4.81 -1.41
C LEU A 217 10.47 4.12 -0.11
N VAL A 218 11.75 4.34 0.27
CA VAL A 218 12.39 3.72 1.43
C VAL A 218 12.64 4.68 2.59
N ASP A 219 12.71 5.97 2.33
CA ASP A 219 13.00 6.99 3.31
C ASP A 219 11.69 7.48 3.90
N GLY A 220 11.50 7.24 5.20
CA GLY A 220 10.32 7.70 5.92
C GLY A 220 9.57 6.64 6.71
N TRP A 221 9.98 5.38 6.62
CA TRP A 221 9.52 4.36 7.57
C TRP A 221 10.08 4.67 8.96
N ASP A 222 9.23 4.86 9.97
CA ASP A 222 9.70 5.05 11.36
C ASP A 222 10.23 3.71 11.89
N ASP A 223 11.55 3.56 11.90
CA ASP A 223 12.23 2.35 12.35
C ASP A 223 11.82 1.94 13.76
N ARG A 224 11.53 2.90 14.66
CA ARG A 224 11.17 2.61 16.04
C ARG A 224 9.80 1.94 16.09
N ILE A 225 8.83 2.50 15.37
CA ILE A 225 7.45 1.99 15.32
C ILE A 225 7.42 0.65 14.59
N ARG A 226 8.09 0.53 13.43
CA ARG A 226 8.24 -0.75 12.73
C ARG A 226 8.82 -1.83 13.63
N ASN A 227 9.94 -1.55 14.29
CA ASN A 227 10.60 -2.53 15.13
C ASN A 227 9.73 -2.90 16.32
N ALA A 228 9.07 -1.91 16.95
CA ALA A 228 8.18 -2.16 18.06
C ALA A 228 6.96 -3.01 17.66
N ASP A 229 6.34 -2.70 16.53
CA ASP A 229 5.21 -3.43 15.94
C ASP A 229 5.59 -4.87 15.60
N SER A 230 6.72 -5.07 14.91
CA SER A 230 7.22 -6.42 14.55
C SER A 230 7.50 -7.34 15.76
N HIS A 231 7.66 -6.75 16.94
CA HIS A 231 7.88 -7.46 18.20
C HIS A 231 6.70 -7.34 19.17
N ALA A 232 5.54 -6.85 18.71
CA ALA A 232 4.34 -6.62 19.51
C ALA A 232 4.63 -5.88 20.82
N SER A 233 5.44 -4.83 20.73
CA SER A 233 6.02 -4.11 21.88
C SER A 233 5.70 -2.62 21.90
N ILE A 234 4.68 -2.20 21.15
CA ILE A 234 4.06 -0.87 21.23
C ILE A 234 2.65 -1.01 21.81
N VAL A 235 2.33 -0.22 22.83
CA VAL A 235 1.02 -0.24 23.51
C VAL A 235 0.57 1.18 23.84
N TYR A 236 -0.74 1.40 23.92
CA TYR A 236 -1.29 2.68 24.36
C TYR A 236 -1.44 2.73 25.88
N ASN A 237 -0.87 3.76 26.50
CA ASN A 237 -1.04 4.03 27.92
C ASN A 237 -2.14 5.10 28.14
N PRO A 238 -3.31 4.75 28.69
CA PRO A 238 -4.41 5.68 28.88
C PRO A 238 -4.16 6.73 29.97
N GLN A 239 -3.21 6.50 30.89
CA GLN A 239 -2.87 7.46 31.94
C GLN A 239 -2.02 8.61 31.39
N THR A 240 -1.03 8.29 30.55
CA THR A 240 -0.15 9.27 29.91
C THR A 240 -0.72 9.79 28.59
N CYS A 241 -1.72 9.10 28.02
CA CYS A 241 -2.27 9.33 26.68
C CYS A 241 -1.21 9.24 25.56
N LEU A 242 -0.22 8.36 25.75
CA LEU A 242 0.88 8.14 24.82
C LEU A 242 0.93 6.68 24.39
N PHE A 243 1.44 6.44 23.19
CA PHE A 243 1.94 5.12 22.82
C PHE A 243 3.35 4.96 23.38
N GLU A 244 3.58 3.84 24.06
CA GLU A 244 4.86 3.47 24.65
C GLU A 244 5.39 2.25 23.90
N GLY A 245 6.62 2.33 23.39
CA GLY A 245 7.20 1.32 22.52
C GLY A 245 8.64 0.98 22.85
N LYS A 246 9.11 -0.18 22.36
CA LYS A 246 10.50 -0.63 22.49
C LYS A 246 11.17 -0.78 21.13
N ASN A 247 12.18 0.04 20.86
CA ASN A 247 13.02 -0.07 19.68
C ASN A 247 14.17 -1.05 19.95
N ASN A 248 14.03 -2.27 19.43
CA ASN A 248 15.08 -3.28 19.47
C ASN A 248 16.02 -3.10 18.28
N HIS A 249 17.30 -2.80 18.51
CA HIS A 249 18.29 -2.67 17.44
C HIS A 249 19.64 -3.29 17.81
N TYR A 250 20.45 -3.59 16.81
CA TYR A 250 21.81 -4.12 17.00
C TYR A 250 22.83 -3.01 16.75
N GLN A 251 23.63 -2.70 17.77
CA GLN A 251 24.76 -1.79 17.66
C GLN A 251 26.03 -2.59 17.36
N LYS A 252 26.74 -2.21 16.30
CA LYS A 252 28.06 -2.77 16.01
C LYS A 252 29.08 -2.18 16.99
N THR A 253 29.88 -3.03 17.59
CA THR A 253 30.95 -2.70 18.53
C THR A 253 32.23 -3.44 18.11
N ASP A 254 33.36 -3.06 18.69
CA ASP A 254 34.67 -3.67 18.39
C ASP A 254 34.70 -5.18 18.70
N THR A 255 33.85 -5.65 19.61
CA THR A 255 33.75 -7.07 20.03
C THR A 255 32.59 -7.83 19.40
N GLY A 256 31.82 -7.21 18.49
CA GLY A 256 30.69 -7.85 17.81
C GLY A 256 29.43 -6.99 17.77
N LYS A 257 28.25 -7.63 17.62
CA LYS A 257 26.95 -6.94 17.63
C LYS A 257 26.29 -7.10 19.00
N ILE A 258 25.95 -5.98 19.64
CA ILE A 258 25.22 -5.96 20.91
C ILE A 258 23.78 -5.54 20.65
N ARG A 259 22.81 -6.27 21.21
CA ARG A 259 21.40 -5.88 21.17
C ARG A 259 21.16 -4.74 22.17
N ARG A 260 20.58 -3.65 21.70
CA ARG A 260 20.12 -2.52 22.50
C ARG A 260 18.59 -2.44 22.43
N VAL A 261 18.00 -2.00 23.52
CA VAL A 261 16.56 -1.75 23.63
C VAL A 261 16.39 -0.33 24.14
N GLU A 262 15.76 0.51 23.33
CA GLU A 262 15.44 1.88 23.68
C GLU A 262 13.94 2.03 23.82
N GLU A 263 13.49 2.57 24.94
CA GLU A 263 12.09 2.94 25.11
C GLU A 263 11.81 4.26 24.42
N PHE A 264 10.65 4.37 23.78
CA PHE A 264 10.20 5.59 23.16
C PHE A 264 8.72 5.81 23.43
N THR A 265 8.31 7.06 23.31
CA THR A 265 6.91 7.47 23.34
C THR A 265 6.54 8.19 22.07
N ILE A 266 5.32 8.01 21.58
CA ILE A 266 4.75 8.76 20.47
C ILE A 266 3.30 9.16 20.77
N THR A 267 2.91 10.37 20.39
CA THR A 267 1.53 10.83 20.58
C THR A 267 0.61 10.25 19.51
N PRO A 268 -0.69 10.05 19.79
CA PRO A 268 -1.65 9.67 18.76
C PRO A 268 -1.69 10.63 17.57
N VAL A 269 -1.56 11.93 17.82
CA VAL A 269 -1.50 12.96 16.77
C VAL A 269 -0.30 12.74 15.87
N GLU A 270 0.88 12.48 16.43
CA GLU A 270 2.08 12.24 15.62
C GLU A 270 1.97 10.96 14.78
N LEU A 271 1.40 9.90 15.35
CA LEU A 271 1.16 8.64 14.62
C LEU A 271 0.20 8.86 13.44
N LEU A 272 -0.92 9.57 13.68
CA LEU A 272 -1.95 9.88 12.68
C LEU A 272 -1.51 10.89 11.61
N THR A 273 -0.63 11.83 11.94
CA THR A 273 -0.29 12.94 11.03
C THR A 273 1.07 12.80 10.35
N LYS A 274 1.97 11.97 10.89
CA LYS A 274 3.33 11.78 10.31
C LYS A 274 3.61 10.36 9.83
N VAL A 275 3.10 9.35 10.55
CA VAL A 275 3.49 7.96 10.32
C VAL A 275 2.51 7.27 9.38
N ILE A 276 1.21 7.24 9.74
CA ILE A 276 0.15 6.61 8.94
C ILE A 276 0.02 7.24 7.54
N PRO A 277 0.08 8.58 7.36
CA PRO A 277 -0.04 9.17 6.03
C PRO A 277 1.01 8.66 5.04
N ARG A 278 2.22 8.30 5.50
CA ARG A 278 3.27 7.73 4.64
C ARG A 278 2.91 6.36 4.09
N VAL A 279 2.24 5.52 4.88
CA VAL A 279 1.67 4.25 4.42
C VAL A 279 0.66 4.50 3.31
N GLY A 280 -0.25 5.46 3.52
CA GLY A 280 -1.25 5.87 2.54
C GLY A 280 -0.63 6.38 1.23
N ARG A 281 0.35 7.29 1.32
CA ARG A 281 1.08 7.83 0.15
C ARG A 281 1.78 6.75 -0.65
N PHE A 282 2.42 5.79 0.01
CA PHE A 282 3.08 4.67 -0.66
C PHE A 282 2.07 3.80 -1.42
N ILE A 283 0.96 3.44 -0.77
CA ILE A 283 -0.11 2.62 -1.38
C ILE A 283 -0.74 3.35 -2.57
N HIS A 284 -1.16 4.60 -2.38
CA HIS A 284 -1.72 5.43 -3.45
C HIS A 284 -0.71 5.68 -4.58
N GLY A 285 0.57 5.87 -4.23
CA GLY A 285 1.68 5.97 -5.15
C GLY A 285 1.73 4.78 -6.10
N TYR A 286 1.79 3.57 -5.52
CA TYR A 286 1.86 2.32 -6.25
C TYR A 286 0.62 2.09 -7.12
N LEU A 287 -0.57 2.28 -6.56
CA LEU A 287 -1.84 2.10 -7.28
C LEU A 287 -1.98 3.11 -8.43
N GLY A 288 -1.72 4.39 -8.17
CA GLY A 288 -1.79 5.46 -9.16
C GLY A 288 -0.84 5.23 -10.33
N ALA A 289 0.41 4.86 -10.03
CA ALA A 289 1.39 4.50 -11.05
C ALA A 289 0.96 3.25 -11.85
N SER A 290 0.36 2.26 -11.19
CA SER A 290 -0.14 1.06 -11.87
C SER A 290 -1.29 1.37 -12.83
N TYR A 291 -2.22 2.26 -12.44
CA TYR A 291 -3.29 2.72 -13.34
C TYR A 291 -2.75 3.47 -14.55
N LEU A 292 -1.80 4.39 -14.35
CA LEU A 292 -1.18 5.14 -15.43
C LEU A 292 -0.41 4.23 -16.40
N LEU A 293 0.32 3.24 -15.88
CA LEU A 293 1.02 2.24 -16.68
C LEU A 293 0.03 1.41 -17.51
N TYR A 294 -1.14 1.10 -16.98
CA TYR A 294 -2.17 0.44 -17.77
C TYR A 294 -2.73 1.36 -18.86
N LEU A 295 -3.17 2.57 -18.49
CA LEU A 295 -3.79 3.51 -19.41
C LEU A 295 -2.86 3.89 -20.56
N VAL A 296 -1.56 4.09 -20.33
CA VAL A 296 -0.63 4.44 -21.42
C VAL A 296 -0.54 3.37 -22.50
N ASN A 297 -0.80 2.10 -22.16
CA ASN A 297 -0.79 0.98 -23.10
C ASN A 297 -2.17 0.68 -23.68
N ALA A 298 -3.25 0.91 -22.92
CA ALA A 298 -4.61 0.51 -23.31
C ALA A 298 -5.43 1.63 -23.95
N ASP A 299 -5.28 2.88 -23.49
CA ASP A 299 -6.07 4.02 -23.97
C ASP A 299 -5.31 5.35 -23.75
N ARG A 300 -4.80 5.88 -24.85
CA ARG A 300 -4.00 7.10 -24.83
C ARG A 300 -4.81 8.33 -24.41
N GLU A 301 -6.10 8.38 -24.73
CA GLU A 301 -6.95 9.52 -24.39
C GLU A 301 -7.16 9.60 -22.86
N TYR A 302 -7.51 8.47 -22.23
CA TYR A 302 -7.63 8.43 -20.77
C TYR A 302 -6.29 8.64 -20.06
N TYR A 303 -5.20 8.15 -20.64
CA TYR A 303 -3.87 8.44 -20.13
C TYR A 303 -3.55 9.95 -20.14
N ASP A 304 -3.77 10.61 -21.28
CA ASP A 304 -3.47 12.03 -21.42
C ASP A 304 -4.36 12.87 -20.47
N LYS A 305 -5.64 12.49 -20.27
CA LYS A 305 -6.51 13.09 -19.24
C LYS A 305 -5.97 12.92 -17.83
N ALA A 306 -5.52 11.71 -17.47
CA ALA A 306 -4.93 11.42 -16.16
C ALA A 306 -3.65 12.24 -15.91
N VAL A 307 -2.81 12.42 -16.94
CA VAL A 307 -1.61 13.25 -16.87
C VAL A 307 -1.94 14.74 -16.68
N VAL A 308 -3.03 15.24 -17.27
CA VAL A 308 -3.48 16.63 -17.03
C VAL A 308 -3.80 16.84 -15.56
N ILE A 309 -4.52 15.91 -14.92
CA ILE A 309 -4.84 15.98 -13.48
C ILE A 309 -3.55 16.09 -12.66
N LEU A 310 -2.55 15.24 -12.91
CA LEU A 310 -1.26 15.29 -12.20
C LEU A 310 -0.55 16.63 -12.38
N LYS A 311 -0.57 17.19 -13.60
CA LYS A 311 0.04 18.49 -13.90
C LYS A 311 -0.67 19.64 -13.21
N GLU A 312 -1.99 19.56 -13.04
CA GLU A 312 -2.76 20.57 -12.33
C GLU A 312 -2.50 20.53 -10.83
N LEU A 313 -2.40 19.33 -10.25
CA LEU A 313 -2.09 19.15 -8.83
C LEU A 313 -0.63 19.44 -8.46
N SER A 314 0.28 19.49 -9.44
CA SER A 314 1.71 19.78 -9.23
C SER A 314 2.06 21.28 -9.32
N LYS A 315 1.08 22.15 -9.53
CA LYS A 315 1.25 23.62 -9.58
C LYS A 315 1.06 24.24 -8.21
#